data_AF-A0A5C6BQ97-F1
#
_entry.id   AF-A0A5C6BQ97-F1
#
_cell.length_a   1.000
_cell.length_b   1.000
_cell.length_c   1.000
_cell.angle_alpha   90.00
_cell.angle_beta   90.00
_cell.angle_gamma   90.00
#
_symmetry.space_group_name_H-M   'P 1'
#
loop_
_entity.id
_entity.type
_entity.pdbx_description
1 polymer ?
#
loop_
_entity_poly.entity_id
_entity_poly.type
_entity_poly.pdbx_seq_one_letter_code
_entity_poly.pdbx_strand_id
1 'polypeptide(L)'
;MKAQPDLPTNPSLPFLSASQLEKICYRLGSSLKAGIPIANAWANEVPQVPSRIRGSFDKVHARLLDGCSLAEALIAEPCFPPLLTEMVRVGEETGQLDQAFLKMADHYRALVSMKRSFLQGVTRPVLQLITATAVITAFFVILHVLQTRISGLAAPDVFMLGLSPLGNLALFWGAVMFITVGSYLVVKGIRSGWFGAIPMRIALAVPLLGGTIKTLALSRFAWAFGTAVDAGMNASKAIRLGVRSTQNRFYQAHESSIATSVVDGKDFYTALRQTDAFPNDLLQAVQTGERTGELTESLERLSDDYQEQSVIDLRRIGQISGFGIFITVSTLMGFSILFLYASYLGSLSDALKGQTVTLEEIREGQQTTSNPVIATRNEMVKDFVENNEDFKQIESMYKHLGNYNEMTPDEFLDGLFPEPERSHARTGKAHGEQKANGKAAGARSKESRKSH
;
A
#
# COMPACT_ATOMS: atom_id res chain seq x y z
N MET A 1 1.81 48.48 -23.79
CA MET A 1 1.49 47.37 -22.87
C MET A 1 -0.01 47.09 -22.97
N LYS A 2 -0.45 46.27 -23.94
CA LYS A 2 -1.84 45.77 -24.01
C LYS A 2 -1.79 44.35 -23.46
N ALA A 3 -2.40 44.14 -22.31
CA ALA A 3 -2.52 42.83 -21.68
C ALA A 3 -3.17 41.85 -22.67
N GLN A 4 -2.49 40.74 -22.91
CA GLN A 4 -3.08 39.59 -23.60
C GLN A 4 -4.20 39.05 -22.68
N PRO A 5 -5.42 38.80 -23.19
CA PRO A 5 -6.55 38.44 -22.35
C PRO A 5 -6.25 37.11 -21.67
N ASP A 6 -6.45 37.08 -20.34
CA ASP A 6 -6.42 35.88 -19.54
C ASP A 6 -7.23 34.78 -20.22
N LEU A 7 -6.61 33.61 -20.43
CA LEU A 7 -7.31 32.46 -20.98
C LEU A 7 -8.58 32.21 -20.13
N PRO A 8 -9.76 32.06 -20.75
CA PRO A 8 -10.97 31.79 -20.00
C PRO A 8 -10.83 30.43 -19.31
N THR A 9 -10.61 30.46 -18.00
CA THR A 9 -10.66 29.31 -17.09
C THR A 9 -12.12 28.96 -16.80
N ASN A 10 -12.95 28.80 -17.83
CA ASN A 10 -14.32 28.35 -17.66
C ASN A 10 -14.34 26.80 -17.59
N PRO A 11 -14.65 26.18 -16.43
CA PRO A 11 -14.54 24.73 -16.23
C PRO A 11 -15.62 23.91 -16.96
N SER A 12 -16.54 24.53 -17.69
CA SER A 12 -17.77 23.91 -18.21
C SER A 12 -17.74 23.50 -19.69
N LEU A 13 -16.65 23.74 -20.42
CA LEU A 13 -16.56 23.38 -21.84
C LEU A 13 -15.78 22.06 -22.01
N PRO A 14 -16.35 21.05 -22.70
CA PRO A 14 -15.70 19.75 -22.84
C PRO A 14 -14.48 19.85 -23.76
N PHE A 15 -13.29 19.88 -23.16
CA PHE A 15 -12.03 19.79 -23.89
C PHE A 15 -11.96 18.50 -24.71
N LEU A 16 -11.49 18.62 -25.96
CA LEU A 16 -11.15 17.46 -26.78
C LEU A 16 -10.07 16.62 -26.08
N SER A 17 -10.29 15.30 -25.98
CA SER A 17 -9.25 14.42 -25.45
C SER A 17 -8.07 14.33 -26.43
N ALA A 18 -6.85 14.14 -25.93
CA ALA A 18 -5.66 13.99 -26.77
C ALA A 18 -5.82 12.89 -27.85
N SER A 19 -6.54 11.81 -27.53
CA SER A 19 -6.83 10.75 -28.52
C SER A 19 -7.81 11.17 -29.61
N GLN A 20 -8.72 12.09 -29.34
CA GLN A 20 -9.60 12.66 -30.37
C GLN A 20 -8.84 13.66 -31.24
N LEU A 21 -8.03 14.52 -30.61
CA LEU A 21 -7.18 15.47 -31.32
C LEU A 21 -6.22 14.77 -32.27
N GLU A 22 -5.57 13.69 -31.82
CA GLU A 22 -4.70 12.86 -32.68
C GLU A 22 -5.41 12.41 -33.96
N LYS A 23 -6.59 11.78 -33.82
CA LYS A 23 -7.35 11.25 -34.96
C LYS A 23 -7.86 12.34 -35.90
N ILE A 24 -8.36 13.45 -35.34
CA ILE A 24 -8.88 14.57 -36.12
C ILE A 24 -7.74 15.23 -36.89
N CYS A 25 -6.62 15.53 -36.22
CA CYS A 25 -5.45 16.13 -36.85
C CYS A 25 -4.89 15.20 -37.94
N TYR A 26 -4.80 13.89 -37.69
CA TYR A 26 -4.33 12.93 -38.68
C TYR A 26 -5.21 12.89 -39.94
N ARG A 27 -6.53 12.84 -39.77
CA ARG A 27 -7.47 12.80 -40.90
C ARG A 27 -7.51 14.11 -41.68
N LEU A 28 -7.50 15.25 -40.99
CA LEU A 28 -7.43 16.56 -41.63
C LEU A 28 -6.12 16.72 -42.41
N GLY A 29 -4.97 16.43 -41.78
CA GLY A 29 -3.66 16.50 -42.43
C GLY A 29 -3.57 15.57 -43.65
N SER A 30 -4.04 14.32 -43.52
CA SER A 30 -4.08 13.37 -44.63
C SER A 30 -5.00 13.82 -45.78
N SER A 31 -6.17 14.39 -45.46
CA SER A 31 -7.12 14.90 -46.45
C SER A 31 -6.55 16.11 -47.21
N LEU A 32 -5.92 17.04 -46.50
CA LEU A 32 -5.27 18.20 -47.08
C LEU A 32 -4.08 17.79 -47.96
N LYS A 33 -3.28 16.81 -47.51
CA LYS A 33 -2.18 16.24 -48.31
C LYS A 33 -2.68 15.58 -49.60
N ALA A 34 -3.90 15.04 -49.59
CA ALA A 34 -4.58 14.50 -50.77
C ALA A 34 -5.22 15.59 -51.66
N GLY A 35 -5.07 16.88 -51.32
CA GLY A 35 -5.59 18.02 -52.07
C GLY A 35 -7.07 18.34 -51.81
N ILE A 36 -7.67 17.76 -50.76
CA ILE A 36 -9.07 18.06 -50.40
C ILE A 36 -9.12 19.46 -49.74
N PRO A 37 -9.98 20.38 -50.20
CA PRO A 37 -10.13 21.70 -49.59
C PRO A 37 -10.50 21.60 -48.10
N ILE A 38 -9.93 22.48 -47.26
CA ILE A 38 -10.10 22.44 -45.81
C ILE A 38 -11.57 22.47 -45.36
N ALA A 39 -12.43 23.26 -46.01
CA ALA A 39 -13.84 23.33 -45.68
C ALA A 39 -14.53 21.96 -45.83
N ASN A 40 -14.24 21.25 -46.93
CA ASN A 40 -14.78 19.91 -47.20
C ASN A 40 -14.19 18.86 -46.26
N ALA A 41 -12.88 18.92 -46.01
CA ALA A 41 -12.22 18.04 -45.05
C ALA A 41 -12.81 18.22 -43.64
N TRP A 42 -13.08 19.46 -43.24
CA TRP A 42 -13.68 19.79 -41.95
C TRP A 42 -15.14 19.33 -41.84
N ALA A 43 -15.95 19.51 -42.89
CA ALA A 43 -17.32 19.03 -42.95
C ALA A 43 -17.43 17.52 -42.67
N ASN A 44 -16.47 16.74 -43.17
CA ASN A 44 -16.40 15.30 -42.96
C ASN A 44 -16.05 14.91 -41.50
N GLU A 45 -15.47 15.82 -40.71
CA GLU A 45 -15.13 15.59 -39.30
C GLU A 45 -16.30 15.86 -38.34
N VAL A 46 -17.23 16.76 -38.69
CA VAL A 46 -18.43 17.09 -37.90
C VAL A 46 -19.25 15.85 -37.46
N PRO A 47 -19.56 14.88 -38.33
CA PRO A 47 -20.30 13.69 -37.90
C PRO A 47 -19.48 12.76 -37.01
N GLN A 48 -18.14 12.77 -37.11
CA GLN A 48 -17.23 11.88 -36.40
C GLN A 48 -16.99 12.32 -34.94
N VAL A 49 -17.30 13.57 -34.59
CA VAL A 49 -17.12 14.09 -33.22
C VAL A 49 -18.32 13.80 -32.31
N PRO A 50 -18.10 13.63 -30.99
CA PRO A 50 -19.19 13.49 -30.02
C PRO A 50 -20.18 14.65 -30.05
N SER A 51 -21.46 14.35 -29.77
CA SER A 51 -22.55 15.33 -29.76
C SER A 51 -22.29 16.56 -28.89
N ARG A 52 -21.53 16.42 -27.78
CA ARG A 52 -21.19 17.51 -26.86
C ARG A 52 -20.35 18.63 -27.48
N ILE A 53 -19.55 18.32 -28.49
CA ILE A 53 -18.63 19.28 -29.15
C ILE A 53 -18.99 19.56 -30.60
N ARG A 54 -19.98 18.84 -31.14
CA ARG A 54 -20.42 18.99 -32.53
C ARG A 54 -20.81 20.43 -32.87
N GLY A 55 -21.52 21.11 -31.95
CA GLY A 55 -21.88 22.52 -32.14
C GLY A 55 -20.70 23.47 -32.29
N SER A 56 -19.54 23.20 -31.68
CA SER A 56 -18.32 23.99 -31.93
C SER A 56 -17.73 23.69 -33.30
N PHE A 57 -17.75 22.43 -33.74
CA PHE A 57 -17.27 22.04 -35.07
C PHE A 57 -18.15 22.62 -36.20
N ASP A 58 -19.47 22.66 -36.00
CA ASP A 58 -20.42 23.30 -36.92
C ASP A 58 -20.15 24.81 -37.06
N LYS A 59 -19.86 25.49 -35.95
CA LYS A 59 -19.51 26.92 -35.98
C LYS A 59 -18.19 27.19 -36.70
N VAL A 60 -17.18 26.34 -36.50
CA VAL A 60 -15.91 26.43 -37.26
C VAL A 60 -16.18 26.23 -38.75
N HIS A 61 -16.99 25.22 -39.10
CA HIS A 61 -17.36 24.97 -40.49
C HIS A 61 -18.06 26.18 -41.13
N ALA A 62 -19.03 26.77 -40.44
CA ALA A 62 -19.73 27.97 -40.92
C ALA A 62 -18.77 29.14 -41.16
N ARG A 63 -17.85 29.40 -40.22
CA ARG A 63 -16.84 30.46 -40.36
C ARG A 63 -15.88 30.24 -41.53
N LEU A 64 -15.52 28.98 -41.81
CA LEU A 64 -14.72 28.63 -42.99
C LEU A 64 -15.47 28.92 -44.29
N LEU A 65 -16.78 28.65 -44.34
CA LEU A 65 -17.61 28.99 -45.50
C LEU A 65 -17.78 30.51 -45.67
N ASP A 66 -17.78 31.26 -44.57
CA ASP A 66 -17.79 32.74 -44.57
C ASP A 66 -16.43 33.35 -44.96
N GLY A 67 -15.41 32.52 -45.23
CA GLY A 67 -14.09 32.96 -45.68
C GLY A 67 -13.11 33.36 -44.57
N CYS A 68 -13.43 33.09 -43.30
CA CYS A 68 -12.47 33.26 -42.21
C CYS A 68 -11.32 32.25 -42.34
N SER A 69 -10.14 32.63 -41.84
CA SER A 69 -9.03 31.67 -41.70
C SER A 69 -9.38 30.57 -40.69
N LEU A 70 -8.84 29.38 -40.89
CA LEU A 70 -9.03 28.26 -39.98
C LEU A 70 -8.50 28.58 -38.59
N ALA A 71 -7.35 29.25 -38.48
CA ALA A 71 -6.80 29.66 -37.20
C ALA A 71 -7.76 30.54 -36.42
N GLU A 72 -8.35 31.57 -37.06
CA GLU A 72 -9.34 32.45 -36.42
C GLU A 72 -10.61 31.71 -36.03
N ALA A 73 -11.06 30.78 -36.89
CA ALA A 73 -12.24 29.97 -36.60
C ALA A 73 -12.02 29.06 -35.38
N LEU A 74 -10.84 28.43 -35.27
CA LEU A 74 -10.47 27.59 -34.13
C LEU A 74 -10.28 28.39 -32.84
N ILE A 75 -9.65 29.57 -32.89
CA ILE A 75 -9.42 30.44 -31.72
C ILE A 75 -10.74 30.87 -31.08
N ALA A 76 -11.78 31.08 -31.89
CA ALA A 76 -13.09 31.48 -31.39
C ALA A 76 -13.82 30.40 -30.60
N GLU A 77 -13.39 29.14 -30.72
CA GLU A 77 -14.00 28.01 -30.03
C GLU A 77 -13.09 27.49 -28.91
N PRO A 78 -13.57 27.43 -27.66
CA PRO A 78 -12.75 27.12 -26.48
C PRO A 78 -12.35 25.65 -26.37
N CYS A 79 -12.84 24.78 -27.26
CA CYS A 79 -12.55 23.34 -27.21
C CYS A 79 -11.16 22.98 -27.78
N PHE A 80 -10.51 23.89 -28.49
CA PHE A 80 -9.21 23.67 -29.14
C PHE A 80 -8.04 24.15 -28.27
N PRO A 81 -6.97 23.35 -28.13
CA PRO A 81 -5.78 23.77 -27.39
C PRO A 81 -5.03 24.92 -28.08
N PRO A 82 -4.45 25.88 -27.33
CA PRO A 82 -3.69 27.00 -27.89
C PRO A 82 -2.53 26.61 -28.81
N LEU A 83 -1.88 25.48 -28.51
CA LEU A 83 -0.78 24.96 -29.33
C LEU A 83 -1.26 24.54 -30.73
N LEU A 84 -2.44 23.92 -30.82
CA LEU A 84 -3.03 23.53 -32.10
C LEU A 84 -3.38 24.77 -32.94
N THR A 85 -4.01 25.77 -32.32
CA THR A 85 -4.40 26.99 -33.03
C THR A 85 -3.19 27.75 -33.58
N GLU A 86 -2.09 27.82 -32.83
CA GLU A 86 -0.87 28.49 -33.31
C GLU A 86 -0.17 27.70 -34.42
N MET A 87 -0.10 26.37 -34.31
CA MET A 87 0.46 25.55 -35.39
C MET A 87 -0.36 25.62 -36.67
N VAL A 88 -1.70 25.64 -36.55
CA VAL A 88 -2.60 25.86 -37.69
C VAL A 88 -2.37 27.23 -38.32
N ARG A 89 -2.26 28.28 -37.50
CA ARG A 89 -1.96 29.64 -37.99
C ARG A 89 -0.66 29.67 -38.79
N VAL A 90 0.39 29.05 -38.27
CA VAL A 90 1.69 28.95 -38.96
C VAL A 90 1.52 28.18 -40.27
N GLY A 91 0.82 27.05 -40.26
CA GLY A 91 0.54 26.28 -41.47
C GLY A 91 -0.28 27.04 -42.51
N GLU A 92 -1.20 27.92 -42.10
CA GLU A 92 -1.90 28.82 -43.02
C GLU A 92 -0.98 29.93 -43.57
N GLU A 93 -0.16 30.55 -42.71
CA GLU A 93 0.81 31.59 -43.10
C GLU A 93 1.87 31.05 -44.07
N THR A 94 2.28 29.78 -43.94
CA THR A 94 3.30 29.13 -44.79
C THR A 94 2.73 28.29 -45.92
N GLY A 95 1.41 28.10 -45.96
CA GLY A 95 0.73 27.24 -46.95
C GLY A 95 0.95 25.74 -46.73
N GLN A 96 1.46 25.32 -45.57
CA GLN A 96 1.79 23.94 -45.21
C GLN A 96 0.83 23.38 -44.14
N LEU A 97 -0.47 23.60 -44.35
CA LEU A 97 -1.50 23.22 -43.39
C LEU A 97 -1.59 21.69 -43.18
N ASP A 98 -1.33 20.92 -44.23
CA ASP A 98 -1.26 19.47 -44.21
C ASP A 98 -0.16 18.98 -43.24
N GLN A 99 1.04 19.56 -43.34
CA GLN A 99 2.17 19.23 -42.48
C GLN A 99 1.91 19.64 -41.03
N ALA A 100 1.34 20.83 -40.81
CA ALA A 100 1.00 21.31 -39.49
C ALA A 100 0.04 20.34 -38.76
N PHE A 101 -1.01 19.88 -39.43
CA PHE A 101 -1.93 18.89 -38.87
C PHE A 101 -1.27 17.53 -38.63
N LEU A 102 -0.40 17.06 -39.52
CA LEU A 102 0.31 15.78 -39.33
C LEU A 102 1.28 15.84 -38.13
N LYS A 103 2.09 16.90 -38.00
CA LYS A 103 2.97 17.10 -36.83
C LYS A 103 2.16 17.17 -35.53
N MET A 104 1.01 17.85 -35.53
CA MET A 104 0.12 17.86 -34.38
C MET A 104 -0.51 16.49 -34.09
N ALA A 105 -0.80 15.69 -35.11
CA ALA A 105 -1.26 14.32 -34.92
C ALA A 105 -0.20 13.47 -34.22
N ASP A 106 1.06 13.53 -34.68
CA ASP A 106 2.17 12.81 -34.07
C ASP A 106 2.43 13.27 -32.63
N HIS A 107 2.33 14.57 -32.35
CA HIS A 107 2.37 15.10 -30.99
C HIS A 107 1.32 14.46 -30.07
N TYR A 108 0.05 14.49 -30.48
CA TYR A 108 -1.02 13.95 -29.66
C TYR A 108 -0.92 12.43 -29.56
N ARG A 109 -0.39 11.74 -30.58
CA ARG A 109 -0.08 10.31 -30.53
C ARG A 109 0.98 10.01 -29.48
N ALA A 110 2.05 10.79 -29.44
CA ALA A 110 3.09 10.69 -28.41
C ALA A 110 2.51 10.90 -27.00
N LEU A 111 1.63 11.90 -26.81
CA LEU A 111 0.95 12.12 -25.52
C LEU A 111 0.04 10.95 -25.13
N VAL A 112 -0.70 10.37 -26.08
CA VAL A 112 -1.55 9.20 -25.82
C VAL A 112 -0.70 7.97 -25.46
N SER A 113 0.40 7.74 -26.17
CA SER A 113 1.35 6.66 -25.89
C SER A 113 1.97 6.81 -24.50
N MET A 114 2.44 8.02 -24.17
CA MET A 114 2.99 8.34 -22.85
C MET A 114 1.96 8.11 -21.74
N LYS A 115 0.73 8.58 -21.93
CA LYS A 115 -0.37 8.33 -20.97
C LYS A 115 -0.63 6.84 -20.80
N ARG A 116 -0.65 6.05 -21.89
CA ARG A 116 -0.82 4.59 -21.80
C ARG A 116 0.33 3.94 -21.03
N SER A 117 1.57 4.31 -21.32
CA SER A 117 2.76 3.83 -20.60
C SER A 117 2.72 4.21 -19.12
N PHE A 118 2.24 5.41 -18.79
CA PHE A 118 2.01 5.83 -17.41
C PHE A 118 1.00 4.94 -16.71
N LEU A 119 -0.17 4.73 -17.33
CA LEU A 119 -1.20 3.86 -16.76
C LEU A 119 -0.65 2.45 -16.53
N GLN A 120 0.06 1.87 -17.51
CA GLN A 120 0.68 0.55 -17.39
C GLN A 120 1.72 0.48 -16.25
N GLY A 121 2.53 1.53 -16.07
CA GLY A 121 3.50 1.61 -14.98
C GLY A 121 2.84 1.67 -13.59
N VAL A 122 1.70 2.35 -13.48
CA VAL A 122 0.94 2.51 -12.22
C VAL A 122 0.03 1.33 -11.92
N THR A 123 -0.38 0.53 -12.91
CA THR A 123 -1.28 -0.62 -12.71
C THR A 123 -0.73 -1.61 -11.67
N ARG A 124 0.57 -1.92 -11.70
CA ARG A 124 1.19 -2.89 -10.77
C ARG A 124 1.12 -2.45 -9.30
N PRO A 125 1.63 -1.27 -8.90
CA PRO A 125 1.56 -0.85 -7.49
C PRO A 125 0.12 -0.70 -7.00
N VAL A 126 -0.83 -0.29 -7.86
CA VAL A 126 -2.26 -0.22 -7.49
C VAL A 126 -2.83 -1.60 -7.18
N LEU A 127 -2.60 -2.59 -8.03
CA LEU A 127 -3.06 -3.96 -7.79
C LEU A 127 -2.46 -4.51 -6.49
N GLN A 128 -1.18 -4.26 -6.27
CA GLN A 128 -0.49 -4.69 -5.05
C GLN A 128 -1.03 -4.00 -3.80
N LEU A 129 -1.36 -2.70 -3.87
CA LEU A 129 -1.97 -1.97 -2.76
C LEU A 129 -3.35 -2.55 -2.40
N ILE A 130 -4.15 -2.92 -3.41
CA ILE A 130 -5.46 -3.56 -3.19
C ILE A 130 -5.27 -4.92 -2.49
N THR A 131 -4.36 -5.76 -2.99
CA THR A 131 -4.05 -7.06 -2.39
C THR A 131 -3.53 -6.92 -0.96
N ALA A 132 -2.60 -5.98 -0.72
CA ALA A 132 -2.07 -5.69 0.60
C ALA A 132 -3.16 -5.29 1.59
N THR A 133 -4.05 -4.37 1.17
CA THR A 133 -5.18 -3.90 1.99
C THR A 133 -6.13 -5.05 2.32
N ALA A 134 -6.41 -5.93 1.36
CA ALA A 134 -7.24 -7.11 1.58
C ALA A 134 -6.59 -8.11 2.55
N VAL A 135 -5.29 -8.39 2.41
CA VAL A 135 -4.54 -9.29 3.30
C VAL A 135 -4.50 -8.75 4.73
N ILE A 136 -4.20 -7.46 4.92
CA ILE A 136 -4.19 -6.82 6.25
C ILE A 136 -5.58 -6.87 6.89
N THR A 137 -6.63 -6.59 6.10
CA THR A 137 -8.01 -6.66 6.58
C THR A 137 -8.38 -8.07 7.02
N ALA A 138 -8.09 -9.08 6.19
CA ALA A 138 -8.35 -10.48 6.51
C ALA A 138 -7.59 -10.92 7.77
N PHE A 139 -6.32 -10.50 7.92
CA PHE A 139 -5.50 -10.79 9.08
C PHE A 139 -6.15 -10.29 10.39
N PHE A 140 -6.56 -9.01 10.45
CA PHE A 140 -7.21 -8.48 11.66
C PHE A 140 -8.57 -9.11 11.95
N VAL A 141 -9.34 -9.45 10.92
CA VAL A 141 -10.62 -10.17 11.10
C VAL A 141 -10.37 -11.56 11.69
N ILE A 142 -9.39 -12.31 11.17
CA ILE A 142 -9.03 -13.63 11.70
C ILE A 142 -8.57 -13.52 13.15
N LEU A 143 -7.71 -12.54 13.48
CA LEU A 143 -7.27 -12.30 14.86
C LEU A 143 -8.44 -12.02 15.80
N HIS A 144 -9.39 -11.18 15.37
CA HIS A 144 -10.58 -10.88 16.16
C HIS A 144 -11.41 -12.15 16.43
N VAL A 145 -11.68 -12.95 15.40
CA VAL A 145 -12.40 -14.22 15.55
C VAL A 145 -11.64 -15.15 16.49
N LEU A 146 -10.33 -15.30 16.33
CA LEU A 146 -9.53 -16.19 17.16
C LEU A 146 -9.55 -15.78 18.64
N GLN A 147 -9.44 -14.49 18.94
CA GLN A 147 -9.54 -13.96 20.30
C GLN A 147 -10.93 -14.23 20.92
N THR A 148 -12.02 -14.15 20.15
CA THR A 148 -13.36 -14.46 20.67
C THR A 148 -13.60 -15.96 20.91
N ARG A 149 -12.82 -16.83 20.28
CA ARG A 149 -12.98 -18.29 20.35
C ARG A 149 -12.00 -18.95 21.32
N ILE A 150 -10.83 -18.36 21.53
CA ILE A 150 -9.82 -18.84 22.47
C ILE A 150 -9.74 -17.86 23.64
N SER A 151 -10.35 -18.25 24.76
CA SER A 151 -10.28 -17.50 26.02
C SER A 151 -8.83 -17.35 26.48
N GLY A 152 -8.38 -16.13 26.73
CA GLY A 152 -7.02 -15.83 27.21
C GLY A 152 -5.98 -15.54 26.11
N LEU A 153 -6.35 -15.59 24.83
CA LEU A 153 -5.46 -15.18 23.76
C LEU A 153 -5.39 -13.64 23.68
N ALA A 154 -4.28 -13.07 24.14
CA ALA A 154 -3.99 -11.65 23.92
C ALA A 154 -3.62 -11.46 22.44
N ALA A 155 -4.51 -10.84 21.67
CA ALA A 155 -4.23 -10.59 20.26
C ALA A 155 -3.05 -9.61 20.10
N PRO A 156 -2.25 -9.75 19.03
CA PRO A 156 -1.15 -8.86 18.76
C PRO A 156 -1.57 -7.40 18.65
N ASP A 157 -0.94 -6.56 19.46
CA ASP A 157 -1.04 -5.12 19.31
C ASP A 157 -0.06 -4.65 18.23
N VAL A 158 -0.48 -4.76 16.98
CA VAL A 158 0.34 -4.49 15.79
C VAL A 158 0.82 -3.03 15.74
N PHE A 159 0.01 -2.10 16.25
CA PHE A 159 0.36 -0.67 16.27
C PHE A 159 0.97 -0.21 17.60
N MET A 160 1.10 -1.10 18.59
CA MET A 160 1.61 -0.78 19.94
C MET A 160 0.80 0.32 20.66
N LEU A 161 -0.49 0.44 20.37
CA LEU A 161 -1.39 1.48 20.91
C LEU A 161 -2.35 0.95 21.99
N GLY A 162 -2.22 -0.30 22.39
CA GLY A 162 -3.10 -1.00 23.33
C GLY A 162 -4.49 -1.30 22.77
N LEU A 163 -4.65 -1.29 21.44
CA LEU A 163 -5.96 -1.44 20.80
C LEU A 163 -6.33 -2.91 20.58
N SER A 164 -7.62 -3.20 20.67
CA SER A 164 -8.16 -4.51 20.29
C SER A 164 -7.99 -4.76 18.79
N PRO A 165 -8.09 -6.02 18.30
CA PRO A 165 -8.01 -6.31 16.86
C PRO A 165 -9.00 -5.50 16.02
N LEU A 166 -10.20 -5.25 16.56
CA LEU A 166 -11.21 -4.43 15.90
C LEU A 166 -10.80 -2.94 15.87
N GLY A 167 -10.19 -2.44 16.95
CA GLY A 167 -9.63 -1.09 17.02
C GLY A 167 -8.47 -0.89 16.04
N ASN A 168 -7.58 -1.87 15.92
CA ASN A 168 -6.48 -1.86 14.94
C ASN A 168 -7.00 -1.86 13.50
N LEU A 169 -8.05 -2.62 13.21
CA LEU A 169 -8.71 -2.60 11.90
C LEU A 169 -9.34 -1.24 11.58
N ALA A 170 -10.03 -0.64 12.56
CA ALA A 170 -10.64 0.68 12.41
C ALA A 170 -9.59 1.78 12.17
N LEU A 171 -8.49 1.74 12.91
CA LEU A 171 -7.37 2.67 12.73
C LEU A 171 -6.71 2.51 11.36
N PHE A 172 -6.51 1.26 10.91
CA PHE A 172 -5.98 0.99 9.56
C PHE A 172 -6.87 1.59 8.46
N TRP A 173 -8.18 1.32 8.48
CA TRP A 173 -9.11 1.91 7.50
C TRP A 173 -9.22 3.43 7.63
N GLY A 174 -9.14 3.97 8.85
CA GLY A 174 -9.04 5.40 9.11
C GLY A 174 -7.81 6.03 8.46
N ALA A 175 -6.64 5.38 8.58
CA ALA A 175 -5.40 5.82 7.94
C ALA A 175 -5.48 5.73 6.41
N VAL A 176 -6.01 4.63 5.86
CA VAL A 176 -6.20 4.46 4.41
C VAL A 176 -7.13 5.55 3.86
N MET A 177 -8.24 5.83 4.56
CA MET A 177 -9.16 6.91 4.21
C MET A 177 -8.48 8.27 4.30
N PHE A 178 -7.73 8.55 5.37
CA PHE A 178 -7.00 9.80 5.56
C PHE A 178 -5.99 10.04 4.43
N ILE A 179 -5.22 9.01 4.05
CA ILE A 179 -4.25 9.09 2.94
C ILE A 179 -4.96 9.30 1.60
N THR A 180 -6.07 8.58 1.35
CA THR A 180 -6.80 8.66 0.08
C THR A 180 -7.48 10.03 -0.09
N VAL A 181 -8.18 10.50 0.95
CA VAL A 181 -8.83 11.82 0.96
C VAL A 181 -7.80 12.93 0.97
N GLY A 182 -6.74 12.81 1.77
CA GLY A 182 -5.63 13.75 1.80
C GLY A 182 -4.97 13.90 0.43
N SER A 183 -4.63 12.78 -0.23
CA SER A 183 -4.08 12.77 -1.58
C SER A 183 -5.03 13.42 -2.59
N TYR A 184 -6.33 13.08 -2.55
CA TYR A 184 -7.34 13.71 -3.41
C TYR A 184 -7.44 15.22 -3.21
N LEU A 185 -7.46 15.70 -1.95
CA LEU A 185 -7.52 17.12 -1.62
C LEU A 185 -6.24 17.85 -2.05
N VAL A 186 -5.06 17.24 -1.88
CA VAL A 186 -3.79 17.78 -2.36
C VAL A 186 -3.83 17.94 -3.88
N VAL A 187 -4.21 16.89 -4.62
CA VAL A 187 -4.33 16.95 -6.09
C VAL A 187 -5.33 18.03 -6.52
N LYS A 188 -6.50 18.12 -5.87
CA LYS A 188 -7.51 19.14 -6.17
C LYS A 188 -7.00 20.55 -5.84
N GLY A 189 -6.29 20.72 -4.73
CA GLY A 189 -5.69 22.00 -4.34
C GLY A 189 -4.59 22.45 -5.30
N ILE A 190 -3.79 21.51 -5.82
CA ILE A 190 -2.80 21.80 -6.87
C ILE A 190 -3.50 22.24 -8.16
N ARG A 191 -4.54 21.51 -8.59
CA ARG A 191 -5.27 21.84 -9.83
C ARG A 191 -6.07 23.15 -9.74
N SER A 192 -6.56 23.52 -8.56
CA SER A 192 -7.26 24.78 -8.33
C SER A 192 -6.33 25.96 -8.08
N GLY A 193 -5.01 25.74 -8.03
CA GLY A 193 -4.03 26.79 -7.74
C GLY A 193 -4.00 27.25 -6.29
N TRP A 194 -4.74 26.57 -5.39
CA TRP A 194 -4.88 26.94 -3.98
C TRP A 194 -3.54 27.03 -3.24
N PHE A 195 -2.58 26.16 -3.60
CA PHE A 195 -1.26 26.09 -2.96
C PHE A 195 -0.19 26.99 -3.62
N GLY A 196 -0.53 27.77 -4.64
CA GLY A 196 0.44 28.64 -5.33
C GLY A 196 1.64 27.88 -5.91
N ALA A 197 2.87 28.37 -5.67
CA ALA A 197 4.11 27.78 -6.18
C ALA A 197 4.71 26.66 -5.29
N ILE A 198 4.15 26.44 -4.10
CA ILE A 198 4.65 25.49 -3.09
C ILE A 198 4.62 24.02 -3.57
N PRO A 199 3.57 23.53 -4.26
CA PRO A 199 3.52 22.14 -4.71
C PRO A 199 4.60 21.83 -5.74
N MET A 200 4.94 22.82 -6.57
CA MET A 200 6.00 22.68 -7.56
C MET A 200 7.35 22.48 -6.86
N ARG A 201 7.65 23.27 -5.82
CA ARG A 201 8.87 23.12 -5.01
C ARG A 201 8.96 21.76 -4.33
N ILE A 202 7.86 21.26 -3.75
CA ILE A 202 7.82 19.96 -3.08
C ILE A 202 7.93 18.81 -4.10
N ALA A 203 7.25 18.91 -5.24
CA ALA A 203 7.35 17.92 -6.32
C ALA A 203 8.77 17.84 -6.91
N LEU A 204 9.45 18.97 -7.02
CA LEU A 204 10.86 19.05 -7.42
C LEU A 204 11.82 18.54 -6.33
N ALA A 205 11.42 18.56 -5.05
CA ALA A 205 12.23 18.03 -3.95
C ALA A 205 12.19 16.49 -3.87
N VAL A 206 11.24 15.82 -4.53
CA VAL A 206 11.23 14.36 -4.63
C VAL A 206 12.18 13.93 -5.77
N PRO A 207 13.34 13.32 -5.48
CA PRO A 207 14.43 13.14 -6.44
C PRO A 207 14.02 12.37 -7.71
N LEU A 208 13.11 11.40 -7.57
CA LEU A 208 12.62 10.62 -8.72
C LEU A 208 11.56 11.36 -9.54
N LEU A 209 10.61 12.05 -8.90
CA LEU A 209 9.51 12.73 -9.59
C LEU A 209 9.98 14.03 -10.26
N GLY A 210 10.88 14.78 -9.62
CA GLY A 210 11.44 16.01 -10.16
C GLY A 210 12.21 15.77 -11.47
N GLY A 211 12.99 14.69 -11.54
CA GLY A 211 13.69 14.27 -12.76
C GLY A 211 12.74 14.00 -13.92
N THR A 212 11.67 13.24 -13.69
CA THR A 212 10.66 12.93 -14.73
C THR A 212 9.91 14.18 -15.21
N ILE A 213 9.54 15.09 -14.30
CA ILE A 213 8.86 16.34 -14.68
C ILE A 213 9.80 17.21 -15.52
N LYS A 214 11.10 17.23 -15.18
CA LYS A 214 12.12 17.95 -15.93
C LYS A 214 12.30 17.38 -17.34
N THR A 215 12.56 16.08 -17.48
CA THR A 215 12.74 15.44 -18.80
C THR A 215 11.50 15.60 -19.68
N LEU A 216 10.30 15.51 -19.09
CA LEU A 216 9.04 15.76 -19.79
C LEU A 216 8.85 17.22 -20.24
N ALA A 217 9.31 18.19 -19.45
CA ALA A 217 9.27 19.60 -19.84
C ALA A 217 10.24 19.87 -21.00
N LEU A 218 11.44 19.28 -20.93
CA LEU A 218 12.48 19.42 -21.94
C LEU A 218 12.12 18.69 -23.25
N SER A 219 11.47 17.53 -23.20
CA SER A 219 11.00 16.85 -24.42
C SER A 219 9.99 17.71 -25.17
N ARG A 220 9.02 18.30 -24.46
CA ARG A 220 8.04 19.22 -25.08
C ARG A 220 8.69 20.48 -25.64
N PHE A 221 9.70 21.01 -24.96
CA PHE A 221 10.49 22.13 -25.48
C PHE A 221 11.16 21.77 -26.79
N ALA A 222 11.94 20.67 -26.79
CA ALA A 222 12.72 20.25 -27.95
C ALA A 222 11.80 19.93 -29.14
N TRP A 223 10.72 19.18 -28.90
CA TRP A 223 9.72 18.89 -29.91
C TRP A 223 9.07 20.15 -30.49
N ALA A 224 8.55 21.04 -29.63
CA ALA A 224 7.84 22.22 -30.10
C ALA A 224 8.76 23.24 -30.78
N PHE A 225 9.99 23.39 -30.27
CA PHE A 225 10.98 24.28 -30.89
C PHE A 225 11.46 23.71 -32.22
N GLY A 226 11.80 22.42 -32.28
CA GLY A 226 12.22 21.75 -33.52
C GLY A 226 11.12 21.79 -34.58
N THR A 227 9.89 21.44 -34.21
CA THR A 227 8.72 21.51 -35.11
C THR A 227 8.45 22.93 -35.59
N ALA A 228 8.62 23.94 -34.74
CA ALA A 228 8.44 25.33 -35.12
C ALA A 228 9.50 25.80 -36.14
N VAL A 229 10.75 25.40 -35.92
CA VAL A 229 11.86 25.71 -36.84
C VAL A 229 11.65 24.99 -38.17
N ASP A 230 11.26 23.72 -38.15
CA ASP A 230 10.93 22.90 -39.32
C ASP A 230 9.79 23.52 -40.16
N ALA A 231 8.76 24.03 -39.49
CA ALA A 231 7.65 24.74 -40.11
C ALA A 231 8.01 26.14 -40.65
N GLY A 232 9.27 26.55 -40.57
CA GLY A 232 9.75 27.83 -41.09
C GLY A 232 9.32 29.05 -40.26
N MET A 233 8.95 28.85 -38.99
CA MET A 233 8.60 29.98 -38.11
C MET A 233 9.80 30.90 -37.89
N ASN A 234 9.54 32.20 -37.77
CA ASN A 234 10.56 33.16 -37.33
C ASN A 234 11.21 32.69 -36.01
N ALA A 235 12.54 32.75 -35.92
CA ALA A 235 13.36 32.31 -34.79
C ALA A 235 12.80 32.72 -33.42
N SER A 236 12.35 33.98 -33.29
CA SER A 236 11.81 34.51 -32.04
C SER A 236 10.43 33.93 -31.69
N LYS A 237 9.58 33.66 -32.69
CA LYS A 237 8.29 32.95 -32.47
C LYS A 237 8.54 31.48 -32.13
N ALA A 238 9.46 30.82 -32.83
CA ALA A 238 9.79 29.41 -32.63
C ALA A 238 10.29 29.14 -31.20
N ILE A 239 11.23 29.94 -30.71
CA ILE A 239 11.78 29.76 -29.36
C ILE A 239 10.72 30.03 -28.27
N ARG A 240 9.84 31.03 -28.47
CA ARG A 240 8.72 31.28 -27.56
C ARG A 240 7.76 30.10 -27.50
N LEU A 241 7.45 29.49 -28.64
CA LEU A 241 6.61 28.30 -28.69
C LEU A 241 7.25 27.12 -27.95
N GLY A 242 8.55 26.90 -28.15
CA GLY A 242 9.34 25.93 -27.40
C GLY A 242 9.25 26.13 -25.89
N VAL A 243 9.58 27.33 -25.41
CA VAL A 243 9.58 27.66 -23.97
C VAL A 243 8.18 27.51 -23.36
N ARG A 244 7.12 27.99 -24.03
CA ARG A 244 5.74 27.85 -23.55
C ARG A 244 5.29 26.39 -23.47
N SER A 245 5.75 25.56 -24.40
CA SER A 245 5.38 24.14 -24.47
C SER A 245 5.95 23.30 -23.33
N THR A 246 6.96 23.78 -22.60
CA THR A 246 7.46 23.12 -21.38
C THR A 246 6.36 22.88 -20.33
N GLN A 247 5.33 23.75 -20.31
CA GLN A 247 4.26 23.75 -19.28
C GLN A 247 4.81 23.77 -17.85
N ASN A 248 5.99 24.36 -17.66
CA ASN A 248 6.68 24.44 -16.40
C ASN A 248 7.08 25.90 -16.13
N ARG A 249 6.53 26.47 -15.05
CA ARG A 249 6.72 27.88 -14.67
C ARG A 249 8.19 28.27 -14.53
N PHE A 250 9.06 27.33 -14.13
CA PHE A 250 10.49 27.58 -14.03
C PHE A 250 11.10 27.97 -15.38
N TYR A 251 10.83 27.19 -16.43
CA TYR A 251 11.33 27.48 -17.78
C TYR A 251 10.62 28.67 -18.43
N GLN A 252 9.29 28.77 -18.24
CA GLN A 252 8.49 29.85 -18.82
C GLN A 252 8.87 31.25 -18.31
N ALA A 253 9.38 31.35 -17.07
CA ALA A 253 9.86 32.61 -16.53
C ALA A 253 10.98 33.25 -17.37
N HIS A 254 11.74 32.44 -18.12
CA HIS A 254 12.84 32.90 -18.95
C HIS A 254 12.45 33.22 -20.40
N GLU A 255 11.17 33.03 -20.79
CA GLU A 255 10.69 33.22 -22.17
C GLU A 255 11.07 34.59 -22.75
N SER A 256 10.80 35.66 -22.00
CA SER A 256 11.02 37.04 -22.48
C SER A 256 12.51 37.34 -22.68
N SER A 257 13.36 36.85 -21.77
CA SER A 257 14.81 37.05 -21.84
C SER A 257 15.41 36.33 -23.06
N ILE A 258 15.06 35.06 -23.26
CA ILE A 258 15.50 34.26 -24.39
C ILE A 258 15.02 34.87 -25.70
N ALA A 259 13.73 35.21 -25.79
CA ALA A 259 13.15 35.74 -27.01
C ALA A 259 13.72 37.10 -27.40
N THR A 260 14.05 37.96 -26.41
CA THR A 260 14.71 39.26 -26.67
C THR A 260 16.12 39.05 -27.20
N SER A 261 16.89 38.13 -26.61
CA SER A 261 18.25 37.84 -27.08
C SER A 261 18.31 37.28 -28.51
N VAL A 262 17.32 36.48 -28.91
CA VAL A 262 17.19 36.02 -30.30
C VAL A 262 16.80 37.17 -31.23
N VAL A 263 15.96 38.11 -30.79
CA VAL A 263 15.63 39.33 -31.55
C VAL A 263 16.85 40.24 -31.72
N ASP A 264 17.70 40.31 -30.70
CA ASP A 264 18.98 41.04 -30.73
C ASP A 264 20.04 40.37 -31.62
N GLY A 265 19.71 39.26 -32.28
CA GLY A 265 20.58 38.56 -33.23
C GLY A 265 21.59 37.61 -32.61
N LYS A 266 21.47 37.28 -31.31
CA LYS A 266 22.28 36.21 -30.71
C LYS A 266 21.83 34.83 -31.21
N ASP A 267 22.77 33.91 -31.28
CA ASP A 267 22.51 32.50 -31.57
C ASP A 267 21.62 31.86 -30.47
N PHE A 268 20.90 30.81 -30.83
CA PHE A 268 20.00 30.11 -29.89
C PHE A 268 20.76 29.53 -28.70
N TYR A 269 21.97 29.03 -28.94
CA TYR A 269 22.84 28.54 -27.88
C TYR A 269 23.11 29.60 -26.81
N THR A 270 23.55 30.80 -27.19
CA THR A 270 23.86 31.88 -26.23
C THR A 270 22.59 32.38 -25.54
N ALA A 271 21.49 32.50 -26.30
CA ALA A 271 20.20 32.94 -25.77
C ALA A 271 19.64 32.00 -24.69
N LEU A 272 19.86 30.68 -24.82
CA LEU A 272 19.48 29.68 -23.82
C LEU A 272 20.50 29.61 -22.67
N ARG A 273 21.80 29.61 -22.99
CA ARG A 273 22.88 29.44 -21.99
C ARG A 273 22.89 30.56 -20.95
N GLN A 274 22.64 31.80 -21.34
CA GLN A 274 22.61 32.95 -20.41
C GLN A 274 21.56 32.84 -19.29
N THR A 275 20.61 31.90 -19.39
CA THR A 275 19.56 31.70 -18.38
C THR A 275 19.95 30.69 -17.30
N ASP A 276 20.99 29.88 -17.54
CA ASP A 276 21.42 28.74 -16.70
C ASP A 276 20.29 27.75 -16.33
N ALA A 277 19.13 27.81 -17.02
CA ALA A 277 17.96 26.99 -16.72
C ALA A 277 18.00 25.63 -17.45
N PHE A 278 18.66 25.58 -18.60
CA PHE A 278 18.67 24.43 -19.51
C PHE A 278 19.91 23.55 -19.29
N PRO A 279 19.78 22.22 -19.37
CA PRO A 279 20.90 21.31 -19.17
C PRO A 279 21.86 21.29 -20.38
N ASN A 280 23.10 20.84 -20.14
CA ASN A 280 24.19 20.92 -21.12
C ASN A 280 23.96 20.10 -22.40
N ASP A 281 23.32 18.94 -22.29
CA ASP A 281 22.93 18.08 -23.41
C ASP A 281 22.00 18.81 -24.39
N LEU A 282 21.00 19.54 -23.88
CA LEU A 282 20.13 20.38 -24.70
C LEU A 282 20.90 21.53 -25.34
N LEU A 283 21.71 22.24 -24.57
CA LEU A 283 22.53 23.33 -25.09
C LEU A 283 23.48 22.84 -26.20
N GLN A 284 24.06 21.65 -26.04
CA GLN A 284 24.94 21.05 -27.04
C GLN A 284 24.19 20.63 -28.29
N ALA A 285 22.99 20.05 -28.17
CA ALA A 285 22.16 19.72 -29.31
C ALA A 285 21.77 20.96 -30.11
N VAL A 286 21.39 22.05 -29.43
CA VAL A 286 21.11 23.35 -30.07
C VAL A 286 22.36 23.90 -30.74
N GLN A 287 23.51 23.90 -30.06
CA GLN A 287 24.76 24.45 -30.60
C GLN A 287 25.22 23.70 -31.85
N THR A 288 25.21 22.36 -31.81
CA THR A 288 25.61 21.53 -32.93
C THR A 288 24.64 21.71 -34.09
N GLY A 289 23.33 21.59 -33.85
CA GLY A 289 22.31 21.72 -34.88
C GLY A 289 22.25 23.12 -35.50
N GLU A 290 22.47 24.18 -34.71
CA GLU A 290 22.54 25.55 -35.22
C GLU A 290 23.79 25.77 -36.10
N ARG A 291 24.93 25.17 -35.74
CA ARG A 291 26.17 25.25 -36.55
C ARG A 291 26.10 24.42 -37.84
N THR A 292 25.46 23.25 -37.81
CA THR A 292 25.34 22.37 -38.98
C THR A 292 24.13 22.70 -39.85
N GLY A 293 23.21 23.54 -39.36
CA GLY A 293 21.93 23.81 -40.03
C GLY A 293 20.88 22.70 -39.82
N GLU A 294 21.18 21.70 -39.00
CA GLU A 294 20.34 20.53 -38.71
C GLU A 294 19.67 20.65 -37.32
N LEU A 295 19.24 21.87 -36.97
CA LEU A 295 18.62 22.14 -35.67
C LEU A 295 17.36 21.31 -35.44
N THR A 296 16.53 21.15 -36.48
CA THR A 296 15.32 20.33 -36.43
C THR A 296 15.64 18.89 -36.04
N GLU A 297 16.54 18.22 -36.77
CA GLU A 297 16.89 16.81 -36.53
C GLU A 297 17.52 16.62 -35.15
N SER A 298 18.39 17.55 -34.74
CA SER A 298 19.03 17.52 -33.42
C SER A 298 18.01 17.61 -32.27
N LEU A 299 17.00 18.47 -32.41
CA LEU A 299 15.95 18.65 -31.41
C LEU A 299 14.89 17.54 -31.42
N GLU A 300 14.55 17.02 -32.60
CA GLU A 300 13.65 15.86 -32.72
C GLU A 300 14.27 14.63 -32.03
N ARG A 301 15.54 14.34 -32.30
CA ARG A 301 16.25 13.25 -31.62
C ARG A 301 16.33 13.44 -30.11
N LEU A 302 16.66 14.65 -29.65
CA LEU A 302 16.71 14.95 -28.22
C LEU A 302 15.33 14.86 -27.55
N SER A 303 14.27 15.24 -28.26
CA SER A 303 12.89 15.08 -27.78
C SER A 303 12.56 13.61 -27.54
N ASP A 304 12.89 12.75 -28.50
CA ASP A 304 12.65 11.31 -28.42
C ASP A 304 13.45 10.68 -27.26
N ASP A 305 14.72 11.04 -27.11
CA ASP A 305 15.58 10.59 -26.01
C ASP A 305 14.99 10.98 -24.64
N TYR A 306 14.58 12.24 -24.47
CA TYR A 306 13.94 12.69 -23.23
C TYR A 306 12.59 12.02 -22.98
N GLN A 307 11.82 11.78 -24.04
CA GLN A 307 10.54 11.08 -23.94
C GLN A 307 10.74 9.64 -23.49
N GLU A 308 11.69 8.90 -24.07
CA GLU A 308 12.04 7.55 -23.66
C GLU A 308 12.50 7.52 -22.21
N GLN A 309 13.42 8.42 -21.83
CA GLN A 309 13.92 8.53 -20.47
C GLN A 309 12.79 8.79 -19.45
N SER A 310 11.85 9.68 -19.79
CA SER A 310 10.70 9.98 -18.92
C SER A 310 9.81 8.75 -18.67
N VAL A 311 9.63 7.89 -19.67
CA VAL A 311 8.84 6.65 -19.55
C VAL A 311 9.57 5.61 -18.70
N ILE A 312 10.90 5.49 -18.87
CA ILE A 312 11.72 4.58 -18.06
C ILE A 312 11.70 5.00 -16.59
N ASP A 313 11.94 6.27 -16.30
CA ASP A 313 11.97 6.78 -14.93
C ASP A 313 10.61 6.64 -14.24
N LEU A 314 9.53 6.85 -14.98
CA LEU A 314 8.19 6.63 -14.49
C LEU A 314 7.90 5.15 -14.17
N ARG A 315 8.37 4.21 -15.00
CA ARG A 315 8.28 2.78 -14.71
C ARG A 315 9.09 2.41 -13.47
N ARG A 316 10.28 2.99 -13.30
CA ARG A 316 11.12 2.79 -12.10
C ARG A 316 10.41 3.27 -10.84
N ILE A 317 9.74 4.43 -10.86
CA ILE A 317 8.91 4.92 -9.75
C ILE A 317 7.82 3.89 -9.40
N GLY A 318 7.12 3.34 -10.40
CA GLY A 318 6.12 2.30 -10.21
C GLY A 318 6.66 1.01 -9.60
N GLN A 319 7.86 0.59 -10.02
CA GLN A 319 8.52 -0.62 -9.49
C GLN A 319 9.01 -0.44 -8.06
N ILE A 320 9.67 0.68 -7.77
CA ILE A 320 10.19 0.99 -6.42
C ILE A 320 9.04 1.16 -5.43
N SER A 321 7.96 1.84 -5.83
CA SER A 321 6.77 1.96 -4.98
C SER A 321 6.13 0.61 -4.69
N GLY A 322 5.98 -0.27 -5.70
CA GLY A 322 5.50 -1.64 -5.50
C GLY A 322 6.39 -2.44 -4.54
N PHE A 323 7.70 -2.44 -4.75
CA PHE A 323 8.63 -3.14 -3.86
C PHE A 323 8.59 -2.59 -2.41
N GLY A 324 8.48 -1.27 -2.25
CA GLY A 324 8.32 -0.63 -0.94
C GLY A 324 7.04 -1.07 -0.22
N ILE A 325 5.92 -1.16 -0.94
CA ILE A 325 4.65 -1.70 -0.39
C ILE A 325 4.86 -3.16 0.05
N PHE A 326 5.53 -3.98 -0.77
CA PHE A 326 5.76 -5.40 -0.47
C PHE A 326 6.56 -5.58 0.82
N ILE A 327 7.69 -4.86 0.94
CA ILE A 327 8.52 -4.90 2.15
C ILE A 327 7.71 -4.45 3.35
N THR A 328 7.02 -3.32 3.27
CA THR A 328 6.24 -2.77 4.39
C THR A 328 5.21 -3.78 4.90
N VAL A 329 4.45 -4.39 3.99
CA VAL A 329 3.44 -5.39 4.33
C VAL A 329 4.09 -6.66 4.89
N SER A 330 5.18 -7.13 4.27
CA SER A 330 5.87 -8.35 4.70
C SER A 330 6.50 -8.19 6.09
N THR A 331 7.11 -7.04 6.37
CA THR A 331 7.66 -6.71 7.70
C THR A 331 6.54 -6.61 8.73
N LEU A 332 5.45 -5.90 8.41
CA LEU A 332 4.31 -5.77 9.31
C LEU A 332 3.68 -7.14 9.61
N MET A 333 3.49 -7.99 8.59
CA MET A 333 2.96 -9.35 8.76
C MET A 333 3.92 -10.25 9.54
N GLY A 334 5.20 -10.24 9.22
CA GLY A 334 6.22 -11.03 9.92
C GLY A 334 6.30 -10.66 11.41
N PHE A 335 6.32 -9.36 11.70
CA PHE A 335 6.27 -8.86 13.08
C PHE A 335 4.98 -9.29 13.80
N SER A 336 3.83 -9.16 13.15
CA SER A 336 2.54 -9.53 13.74
C SER A 336 2.43 -11.03 14.02
N ILE A 337 2.95 -11.88 13.14
CA ILE A 337 2.98 -13.35 13.31
C ILE A 337 3.92 -13.75 14.45
N LEU A 338 5.11 -13.16 14.54
CA LEU A 338 6.04 -13.41 15.65
C LEU A 338 5.44 -13.00 16.99
N PHE A 339 4.79 -11.84 17.05
CA PHE A 339 4.10 -11.40 18.26
C PHE A 339 2.96 -12.34 18.64
N LEU A 340 2.16 -12.80 17.66
CA LEU A 340 1.10 -13.78 17.90
C LEU A 340 1.66 -15.07 18.51
N TYR A 341 2.76 -15.57 17.97
CA TYR A 341 3.42 -16.77 18.47
C TYR A 341 3.94 -16.58 19.90
N ALA A 342 4.59 -15.44 20.19
CA ALA A 342 5.05 -15.11 21.53
C ALA A 342 3.89 -15.02 22.55
N SER A 343 2.79 -14.37 22.17
CA SER A 343 1.58 -14.29 22.99
C SER A 343 0.96 -15.66 23.27
N TYR A 344 0.88 -16.51 22.23
CA TYR A 344 0.39 -17.88 22.36
C TYR A 344 1.25 -18.73 23.31
N LEU A 345 2.58 -18.63 23.20
CA LEU A 345 3.50 -19.30 24.14
C LEU A 345 3.32 -18.79 25.58
N GLY A 346 3.12 -17.48 25.77
CA GLY A 346 2.82 -16.89 27.07
C GLY A 346 1.56 -17.49 27.69
N SER A 347 0.46 -17.52 26.94
CA SER A 347 -0.81 -18.12 27.36
C SER A 347 -0.66 -19.61 27.71
N LEU A 348 0.10 -20.38 26.92
CA LEU A 348 0.39 -21.78 27.25
C LEU A 348 1.23 -21.91 28.53
N SER A 349 2.22 -21.05 28.73
CA SER A 349 3.05 -21.07 29.93
C SER A 349 2.25 -20.75 31.19
N ASP A 350 1.29 -19.84 31.10
CA ASP A 350 0.39 -19.48 32.20
C ASP A 350 -0.62 -20.61 32.47
N ALA A 351 -1.15 -21.26 31.43
CA ALA A 351 -2.01 -22.43 31.57
C ALA A 351 -1.27 -23.61 32.23
N LEU A 352 0.00 -23.84 31.88
CA LEU A 352 0.83 -24.88 32.50
C LEU A 352 1.16 -24.56 33.97
N LYS A 353 1.40 -23.29 34.31
CA LYS A 353 1.57 -22.85 35.71
C LYS A 353 0.28 -22.95 36.54
N GLY A 354 -0.87 -22.67 35.93
CA GLY A 354 -2.17 -22.78 36.59
C GLY A 354 -2.60 -24.23 36.91
N GLN A 355 -1.92 -25.22 36.32
CA GLN A 355 -2.19 -26.64 36.57
C GLN A 355 -1.30 -27.25 37.67
N THR A 356 -0.26 -26.53 38.13
CA THR A 356 0.45 -26.88 39.36
C THR A 356 -0.32 -26.29 40.54
N VAL A 357 -1.46 -26.91 40.87
CA VAL A 357 -2.07 -26.73 42.19
C VAL A 357 -0.99 -27.07 43.20
N THR A 358 -0.52 -26.06 43.92
CA THR A 358 0.45 -26.29 45.00
C THR A 358 -0.25 -27.15 46.06
N LEU A 359 0.45 -28.08 46.70
CA LEU A 359 -0.11 -28.93 47.75
C LEU A 359 -0.79 -28.12 48.87
N GLU A 360 -0.37 -26.86 49.04
CA GLU A 360 -0.99 -25.83 49.89
C GLU A 360 -2.45 -25.50 49.50
N GLU A 361 -2.79 -25.33 48.22
CA GLU A 361 -4.16 -25.00 47.80
C GLU A 361 -5.13 -26.18 47.98
N ILE A 362 -4.65 -27.42 47.85
CA ILE A 362 -5.46 -28.63 48.16
C ILE A 362 -5.72 -28.71 49.67
N ARG A 363 -4.75 -28.29 50.49
CA ARG A 363 -4.85 -28.26 51.95
C ARG A 363 -5.79 -27.16 52.45
N GLU A 364 -5.82 -26.00 51.79
CA GLU A 364 -6.74 -24.89 52.13
C GLU A 364 -8.15 -25.08 51.56
N GLY A 365 -8.30 -25.65 50.36
CA GLY A 365 -9.60 -25.89 49.72
C GLY A 365 -10.47 -26.96 50.40
N GLN A 366 -9.89 -27.85 51.20
CA GLN A 366 -10.66 -28.79 52.04
C GLN A 366 -11.28 -28.14 53.29
N GLN A 367 -10.85 -26.94 53.70
CA GLN A 367 -11.39 -26.29 54.91
C GLN A 367 -12.62 -25.41 54.65
N THR A 368 -12.93 -25.05 53.39
CA THR A 368 -13.96 -24.05 53.07
C THR A 368 -15.18 -24.56 52.32
N THR A 369 -15.28 -25.86 52.01
CA THR A 369 -16.56 -26.49 51.61
C THR A 369 -17.23 -27.14 52.81
N SER A 370 -17.75 -26.32 53.72
CA SER A 370 -18.69 -26.77 54.75
C SER A 370 -20.02 -27.13 54.09
N ASN A 371 -20.05 -28.28 53.41
CA ASN A 371 -21.30 -28.95 53.09
C ASN A 371 -21.90 -29.36 54.45
N PRO A 372 -23.09 -28.87 54.84
CA PRO A 372 -23.66 -29.14 56.16
C PRO A 372 -23.80 -30.65 56.40
N VAL A 373 -24.02 -31.46 55.36
CA VAL A 373 -24.07 -32.92 55.47
C VAL A 373 -22.71 -33.53 55.81
N ILE A 374 -21.61 -32.97 55.30
CA ILE A 374 -20.25 -33.43 55.60
C ILE A 374 -19.83 -32.98 57.00
N ALA A 375 -20.20 -31.77 57.41
CA ALA A 375 -19.97 -31.28 58.77
C ALA A 375 -20.71 -32.15 59.80
N THR A 376 -22.01 -32.40 59.59
CA THR A 376 -22.81 -33.26 60.48
C THR A 376 -22.35 -34.71 60.48
N ARG A 377 -21.93 -35.25 59.31
CA ARG A 377 -21.32 -36.59 59.24
C ARG A 377 -20.01 -36.65 60.04
N ASN A 378 -19.14 -35.65 59.90
CA ASN A 378 -17.87 -35.62 60.60
C ASN A 378 -18.06 -35.45 62.11
N GLU A 379 -19.06 -34.68 62.54
CA GLU A 379 -19.44 -34.54 63.94
C GLU A 379 -20.01 -35.86 64.49
N MET A 380 -20.92 -36.54 63.77
CA MET A 380 -21.41 -37.88 64.15
C MET A 380 -20.30 -38.93 64.21
N VAL A 381 -19.37 -38.92 63.25
CA VAL A 381 -18.23 -39.85 63.24
C VAL A 381 -17.30 -39.54 64.40
N LYS A 382 -17.04 -38.26 64.69
CA LYS A 382 -16.24 -37.84 65.84
C LYS A 382 -16.90 -38.27 67.15
N ASP A 383 -18.20 -38.06 67.30
CA ASP A 383 -18.97 -38.44 68.48
C ASP A 383 -19.06 -39.97 68.63
N PHE A 384 -19.14 -40.71 67.52
CA PHE A 384 -19.06 -42.18 67.52
C PHE A 384 -17.66 -42.69 67.92
N VAL A 385 -16.59 -42.06 67.44
CA VAL A 385 -15.20 -42.44 67.78
C VAL A 385 -14.87 -42.06 69.22
N GLU A 386 -15.28 -40.89 69.69
CA GLU A 386 -15.03 -40.43 71.06
C GLU A 386 -15.87 -41.17 72.12
N ASN A 387 -17.01 -41.75 71.76
CA ASN A 387 -17.85 -42.51 72.70
C ASN A 387 -17.70 -44.04 72.61
N ASN A 388 -16.91 -44.56 71.66
CA ASN A 388 -16.70 -45.99 71.50
C ASN A 388 -15.37 -46.44 72.14
N GLU A 389 -15.45 -47.24 73.20
CA GLU A 389 -14.28 -47.67 73.97
C GLU A 389 -13.30 -48.53 73.14
N ASP A 390 -13.80 -49.33 72.19
CA ASP A 390 -12.97 -50.16 71.31
C ASP A 390 -12.05 -49.29 70.44
N PHE A 391 -12.54 -48.13 69.98
CA PHE A 391 -11.75 -47.20 69.18
C PHE A 391 -10.70 -46.47 70.00
N LYS A 392 -11.01 -46.08 71.24
CA LYS A 392 -10.01 -45.50 72.16
C LYS A 392 -8.89 -46.48 72.46
N GLN A 393 -9.23 -47.76 72.59
CA GLN A 393 -8.25 -48.82 72.82
C GLN A 393 -7.36 -49.06 71.59
N ILE A 394 -7.94 -49.06 70.38
CA ILE A 394 -7.18 -49.14 69.14
C ILE A 394 -6.30 -47.90 68.93
N GLU A 395 -6.79 -46.70 69.23
CA GLU A 395 -6.01 -45.46 69.12
C GLU A 395 -4.86 -45.43 70.13
N SER A 396 -5.08 -45.89 71.38
CA SER A 396 -4.01 -46.01 72.37
C SER A 396 -2.97 -47.05 71.95
N MET A 397 -3.39 -48.20 71.41
CA MET A 397 -2.49 -49.21 70.86
C MET A 397 -1.68 -48.66 69.69
N TYR A 398 -2.30 -47.89 68.80
CA TYR A 398 -1.63 -47.29 67.65
C TYR A 398 -0.62 -46.21 68.07
N LYS A 399 -0.96 -45.38 69.06
CA LYS A 399 -0.01 -44.43 69.68
C LYS A 399 1.14 -45.15 70.37
N HIS A 400 0.88 -46.27 71.05
CA HIS A 400 1.92 -47.11 71.64
C HIS A 400 2.84 -47.74 70.58
N LEU A 401 2.26 -48.23 69.48
CA LEU A 401 3.00 -48.74 68.31
C LEU A 401 3.85 -47.66 67.63
N GLY A 402 3.38 -46.41 67.58
CA GLY A 402 4.10 -45.27 67.02
C GLY A 402 5.35 -44.87 67.82
N ASN A 403 5.34 -45.11 69.14
CA ASN A 403 6.46 -44.82 70.05
C ASN A 403 7.42 -46.02 70.24
N TYR A 404 7.35 -47.04 69.38
CA TYR A 404 8.19 -48.25 69.46
C TYR A 404 9.69 -47.96 69.57
N ASN A 405 10.19 -46.91 68.93
CA ASN A 405 11.62 -46.55 68.97
C ASN A 405 12.06 -45.88 70.28
N GLU A 406 11.13 -45.55 71.18
CA GLU A 406 11.39 -44.79 72.42
C GLU A 406 11.14 -45.61 73.70
N MET A 407 10.74 -46.88 73.60
CA MET A 407 10.32 -47.74 74.72
C MET A 407 11.19 -49.00 74.86
N THR A 408 11.33 -49.52 76.08
CA THR A 408 11.99 -50.82 76.29
C THR A 408 11.07 -51.98 75.90
N PRO A 409 11.60 -53.15 75.46
CA PRO A 409 10.77 -54.25 74.95
C PRO A 409 9.70 -54.77 75.91
N ASP A 410 9.97 -54.74 77.22
CA ASP A 410 9.04 -55.21 78.25
C ASP A 410 7.90 -54.20 78.49
N GLU A 411 8.19 -52.90 78.50
CA GLU A 411 7.19 -51.82 78.61
C GLU A 411 6.25 -51.76 77.40
N PHE A 412 6.77 -52.05 76.21
CA PHE A 412 6.00 -52.09 74.98
C PHE A 412 4.99 -53.24 74.95
N LEU A 413 5.37 -54.42 75.49
CA LEU A 413 4.51 -55.60 75.52
C LEU A 413 3.39 -55.50 76.55
N ASP A 414 3.65 -54.93 77.73
CA ASP A 414 2.64 -54.71 78.77
C ASP A 414 1.56 -53.70 78.31
N GLY A 415 1.93 -52.69 77.53
CA GLY A 415 0.99 -51.70 77.00
C GLY A 415 0.11 -52.20 75.83
N LEU A 416 0.54 -53.25 75.11
CA LEU A 416 -0.22 -53.86 74.02
C LEU A 416 -1.26 -54.88 74.51
N PHE A 417 -1.06 -55.45 75.71
CA PHE A 417 -1.91 -56.47 76.28
C PHE A 417 -2.14 -56.23 77.79
N PRO A 418 -2.98 -55.25 78.18
CA PRO A 418 -3.33 -55.08 79.58
C PRO A 418 -4.02 -56.37 80.10
N GLU A 419 -3.48 -56.98 81.15
CA GLU A 419 -4.07 -58.20 81.75
C GLU A 419 -5.54 -57.93 82.11
N PRO A 420 -6.48 -58.79 81.68
CA PRO A 420 -7.86 -58.68 82.14
C PRO A 420 -7.89 -58.91 83.66
N GLU A 421 -8.59 -58.03 84.39
CA GLU A 421 -8.79 -58.18 85.84
C GLU A 421 -9.18 -59.63 86.17
N ARG A 422 -8.30 -60.29 86.94
CA ARG A 422 -8.45 -61.68 87.35
C ARG A 422 -9.65 -61.83 88.28
N SER A 423 -10.83 -62.06 87.71
CA SER A 423 -11.97 -62.67 88.39
C SER A 423 -11.94 -64.18 88.18
N HIS A 424 -11.60 -64.90 89.26
CA HIS A 424 -11.65 -66.35 89.46
C HIS A 424 -12.62 -67.14 88.55
N ALA A 425 -12.12 -68.16 87.84
CA ALA A 425 -12.45 -69.59 88.11
C ALA A 425 -12.12 -70.54 86.93
N ARG A 426 -11.14 -71.42 87.20
CA ARG A 426 -11.15 -72.88 86.98
C ARG A 426 -11.42 -73.48 85.58
N THR A 427 -10.33 -74.02 85.04
CA THR A 427 -10.11 -75.40 84.57
C THR A 427 -10.82 -75.93 83.31
N GLY A 428 -10.01 -76.35 82.33
CA GLY A 428 -10.32 -77.54 81.51
C GLY A 428 -9.71 -77.56 80.11
N LYS A 429 -8.58 -78.28 79.95
CA LYS A 429 -8.14 -79.18 78.85
C LYS A 429 -8.94 -79.17 77.53
N ALA A 430 -8.42 -79.42 76.33
CA ALA A 430 -7.10 -79.67 75.74
C ALA A 430 -7.33 -80.00 74.23
N HIS A 431 -6.32 -79.74 73.39
CA HIS A 431 -5.96 -80.47 72.16
C HIS A 431 -6.86 -80.45 70.90
N GLY A 432 -6.22 -80.16 69.75
CA GLY A 432 -6.78 -80.36 68.41
C GLY A 432 -5.94 -79.72 67.31
N GLU A 433 -4.82 -80.37 66.99
CA GLU A 433 -3.79 -80.01 66.02
C GLU A 433 -4.22 -80.33 64.56
N GLN A 434 -3.40 -79.85 63.60
CA GLN A 434 -3.20 -80.35 62.21
C GLN A 434 -4.09 -79.79 61.09
N LYS A 435 -3.59 -79.51 59.87
CA LYS A 435 -2.25 -79.35 59.26
C LYS A 435 -2.52 -79.10 57.76
N ALA A 436 -1.58 -78.39 57.11
CA ALA A 436 -1.08 -78.67 55.76
C ALA A 436 -2.02 -78.43 54.55
N ASN A 437 -1.57 -78.17 53.32
CA ASN A 437 -0.31 -77.80 52.65
C ASN A 437 -0.63 -77.93 51.13
N GLY A 438 0.11 -77.25 50.25
CA GLY A 438 0.07 -77.50 48.80
C GLY A 438 0.19 -76.24 47.95
N LYS A 439 1.38 -75.67 47.70
CA LYS A 439 2.33 -76.01 46.60
C LYS A 439 1.67 -76.11 45.21
N ALA A 440 2.02 -75.23 44.26
CA ALA A 440 3.15 -75.40 43.33
C ALA A 440 3.01 -74.56 42.03
N ALA A 441 4.16 -73.98 41.62
CA ALA A 441 4.71 -73.79 40.25
C ALA A 441 3.87 -73.03 39.20
N GLY A 442 4.41 -72.22 38.27
CA GLY A 442 5.76 -71.99 37.74
C GLY A 442 5.55 -71.42 36.31
N ALA A 443 5.95 -70.18 36.03
CA ALA A 443 7.16 -69.77 35.28
C ALA A 443 7.22 -70.10 33.75
N ARG A 444 7.31 -69.03 32.93
CA ARG A 444 8.08 -68.78 31.66
C ARG A 444 7.24 -67.93 30.68
N SER A 445 7.62 -66.71 30.26
CA SER A 445 8.82 -66.18 29.56
C SER A 445 9.01 -66.66 28.12
N LYS A 446 8.86 -65.71 27.17
CA LYS A 446 9.71 -65.39 25.98
C LYS A 446 8.88 -64.56 24.98
N GLU A 447 9.19 -63.29 24.66
CA GLU A 447 10.36 -62.72 23.96
C GLU A 447 10.28 -62.77 22.43
N SER A 448 10.08 -61.58 21.85
CA SER A 448 10.69 -60.96 20.66
C SER A 448 10.86 -61.73 19.34
N ARG A 449 10.37 -61.13 18.24
CA ARG A 449 10.93 -61.30 16.89
C ARG A 449 10.79 -60.00 16.08
N LYS A 450 11.92 -59.57 15.50
CA LYS A 450 12.13 -58.48 14.53
C LYS A 450 12.33 -59.06 13.11
N SER A 451 12.29 -58.19 12.10
CA SER A 451 12.43 -58.35 10.63
C SER A 451 11.21 -58.98 9.94
N HIS A 452 10.62 -58.39 8.91
CA HIS A 452 11.21 -57.63 7.80
C HIS A 452 10.33 -56.46 7.35
#